data_AF-A0A9Q7EYA4-F1
#
_entry.id   AF-A0A9Q7EYA4-F1
#
_cell.length_a   1.000
_cell.length_b   1.000
_cell.length_c   1.000
_cell.angle_alpha   90.00
_cell.angle_beta   90.00
_cell.angle_gamma   90.00
#
_symmetry.space_group_name_H-M   'P 1'
#
loop_
_entity.id
_entity.type
_entity.pdbx_description
1 polymer ?
#
loop_
_entity_poly.entity_id
_entity_poly.type
_entity_poly.pdbx_seq_one_letter_code
_entity_poly.pdbx_strand_id
1 'polypeptide(L)'
;MRKKRVVLILLALPLLLLSAPQAQAKMKIAVLEFQNNATGGSAVDDAVRRGITDMLTTELVRTGAFSVYERSQLEGLAQEQRLAVSGLVDAGTAVSLGRLVGVQCIITGAITEFTSTTSGGAIPLLGVGVGIATGQTKAKVSLDVRVIDVETAEVRTSIREAGLADHSMSGAYLGGVVLGQGESGGLLSAATYDCVQKISQRLMRDLSPVAYNVLASSSSSVTVDVGSANGVQKGQIFRVYIETNPVIGIDGSLIDVEKETVALLKAEEVQGRYSKCSVAKGKGGELRRGDKIEFFFGDVEKEPLRSRSLEELSRIGTDAAPAAPYQPAPVPQTVAVESAPAPESAPAPSQVPLTGGTANTSDQTDVVDGYPIDGATKNAILISHKGGYYSYSNNQFSQAYKAFVNAFEAYEGNYLDAYWAARAAHKLGRKKDATQWLDKALKINPAYEPALEYRAKYKL
;
A
#
# COMPACT_ATOMS: atom_id res chain seq x y z
N MET A 1 -15.51 -71.97 29.91
CA MET A 1 -16.11 -71.36 28.71
C MET A 1 -16.63 -69.96 29.03
N ARG A 2 -16.22 -68.99 28.20
CA ARG A 2 -16.65 -67.59 27.96
C ARG A 2 -17.80 -66.98 28.80
N LYS A 3 -17.54 -65.85 29.48
CA LYS A 3 -17.88 -64.42 29.10
C LYS A 3 -19.41 -64.17 29.07
N LYS A 4 -19.99 -63.17 29.73
CA LYS A 4 -19.71 -61.72 29.64
C LYS A 4 -20.28 -60.99 30.88
N ARG A 5 -19.48 -60.13 31.52
CA ARG A 5 -19.98 -59.04 32.40
C ARG A 5 -20.10 -57.81 31.51
N VAL A 6 -21.31 -57.26 31.41
CA VAL A 6 -21.59 -55.99 30.71
C VAL A 6 -21.23 -54.87 31.69
N VAL A 7 -20.14 -54.17 31.40
CA VAL A 7 -19.77 -52.93 32.09
C VAL A 7 -20.39 -51.79 31.28
N LEU A 8 -21.38 -51.09 31.85
CA LEU A 8 -21.87 -49.82 31.34
C LEU A 8 -20.79 -48.75 31.61
N ILE A 9 -20.07 -48.34 30.56
CA ILE A 9 -19.22 -47.15 30.59
C ILE A 9 -20.10 -45.97 30.17
N LEU A 10 -20.40 -45.11 31.13
CA LEU A 10 -21.01 -43.79 30.93
C LEU A 10 -19.97 -42.91 30.22
N LEU A 11 -20.11 -42.75 28.90
CA LEU A 11 -19.24 -41.91 28.09
C LEU A 11 -19.65 -40.45 28.29
N ALA A 12 -19.00 -39.75 29.22
CA ALA A 12 -19.04 -38.29 29.28
C ALA A 12 -18.35 -37.75 28.01
N LEU A 13 -19.15 -37.31 27.06
CA LEU A 13 -18.70 -36.56 25.88
C LEU A 13 -18.36 -35.14 26.35
N PRO A 14 -17.09 -34.69 26.37
CA PRO A 14 -16.84 -33.28 26.56
C PRO A 14 -17.31 -32.57 25.30
N LEU A 15 -18.32 -31.71 25.45
CA LEU A 15 -18.76 -30.79 24.41
C LEU A 15 -17.60 -29.82 24.16
N LEU A 16 -16.73 -30.19 23.22
CA LEU A 16 -15.66 -29.34 22.72
C LEU A 16 -16.34 -28.18 22.00
N LEU A 17 -16.58 -27.08 22.71
CA LEU A 17 -16.90 -25.80 22.11
C LEU A 17 -15.70 -25.41 21.25
N LEU A 18 -15.79 -25.73 19.97
CA LEU A 18 -14.83 -25.31 18.97
C LEU A 18 -14.99 -23.79 18.84
N SER A 19 -14.21 -23.04 19.62
CA SER A 19 -14.05 -21.60 19.44
C SER A 19 -13.48 -21.37 18.05
N ALA A 20 -14.34 -21.20 17.05
CA ALA A 20 -13.91 -20.72 15.76
C ALA A 20 -13.20 -19.37 16.01
N PRO A 21 -12.02 -19.12 15.42
CA PRO A 21 -11.40 -17.82 15.50
C PRO A 21 -12.41 -16.82 14.95
N GLN A 22 -13.00 -15.99 15.81
CA GLN A 22 -13.80 -14.87 15.36
C GLN A 22 -12.83 -13.98 14.58
N ALA A 23 -12.93 -14.02 13.26
CA ALA A 23 -12.29 -13.03 12.43
C ALA A 23 -12.85 -11.67 12.87
N GLN A 24 -12.03 -10.89 13.57
CA GLN A 24 -12.37 -9.53 14.00
C GLN A 24 -12.91 -8.79 12.78
N ALA A 25 -14.19 -8.40 12.81
CA ALA A 25 -14.82 -7.75 11.68
C ALA A 25 -14.11 -6.41 11.42
N LYS A 26 -13.50 -6.26 10.24
CA LYS A 26 -12.82 -5.01 9.85
C LYS A 26 -13.83 -3.87 9.82
N MET A 27 -13.45 -2.72 10.35
CA MET A 27 -14.28 -1.52 10.29
C MET A 27 -14.55 -1.15 8.83
N LYS A 28 -15.82 -0.92 8.49
CA LYS A 28 -16.24 -0.55 7.13
C LYS A 28 -16.16 0.97 6.97
N ILE A 29 -15.39 1.44 5.99
CA ILE A 29 -15.17 2.87 5.75
C ILE A 29 -15.41 3.21 4.28
N ALA A 30 -15.80 4.45 4.01
CA ALA A 30 -15.84 5.02 2.66
C ALA A 30 -14.98 6.28 2.61
N VAL A 31 -14.36 6.56 1.46
CA VAL A 31 -13.59 7.80 1.22
C VAL A 31 -14.33 8.64 0.18
N LEU A 32 -14.71 9.86 0.56
CA LEU A 32 -15.28 10.83 -0.36
C LEU A 32 -14.18 11.58 -1.11
N GLU A 33 -14.54 12.14 -2.26
CA GLU A 33 -13.60 12.93 -3.05
C GLU A 33 -13.06 14.11 -2.26
N PHE A 34 -11.75 14.31 -2.34
CA PHE A 34 -11.13 15.50 -1.79
C PHE A 34 -11.64 16.74 -2.52
N GLN A 35 -12.03 17.74 -1.75
CA GLN A 35 -12.36 19.05 -2.30
C GLN A 35 -11.10 19.90 -2.47
N ASN A 36 -11.16 20.88 -3.38
CA ASN A 36 -10.09 21.86 -3.54
C ASN A 36 -10.38 23.11 -2.69
N ASN A 37 -9.61 23.31 -1.62
CA ASN A 37 -9.60 24.53 -0.81
C ASN A 37 -8.21 25.21 -0.84
N ALA A 38 -7.36 24.88 -1.81
CA ALA A 38 -6.01 25.39 -1.89
C ALA A 38 -6.03 26.85 -2.35
N THR A 39 -5.50 27.75 -1.53
CA THR A 39 -5.35 29.17 -1.88
C THR A 39 -3.95 29.42 -2.41
N GLY A 40 -3.85 29.79 -3.70
CA GLY A 40 -2.60 30.25 -4.32
C GLY A 40 -2.15 29.44 -5.54
N GLY A 41 -2.34 30.03 -6.73
CA GLY A 41 -1.52 29.83 -7.94
C GLY A 41 -1.63 28.53 -8.72
N SER A 42 -1.73 27.36 -8.08
CA SER A 42 -1.83 26.07 -8.77
C SER A 42 -3.31 25.65 -8.85
N ALA A 43 -3.86 25.56 -10.06
CA ALA A 43 -5.19 25.01 -10.25
C ALA A 43 -5.17 23.50 -9.94
N VAL A 44 -5.60 23.14 -8.74
CA VAL A 44 -5.95 21.75 -8.42
C VAL A 44 -7.23 21.44 -9.19
N ASP A 45 -7.09 20.68 -10.28
CA ASP A 45 -8.21 20.22 -11.09
C ASP A 45 -8.86 18.95 -10.52
N ASP A 46 -9.94 18.51 -11.16
CA ASP A 46 -10.66 17.30 -10.76
C ASP A 46 -9.84 16.02 -10.96
N ALA A 47 -8.80 16.02 -11.80
CA ALA A 47 -7.92 14.86 -11.95
C ALA A 47 -6.99 14.73 -10.74
N VAL A 48 -6.45 15.84 -10.23
CA VAL A 48 -5.63 15.86 -9.01
C VAL A 48 -6.45 15.44 -7.79
N ARG A 49 -7.67 15.98 -7.64
CA ARG A 49 -8.58 15.61 -6.55
C ARG A 49 -8.90 14.11 -6.53
N ARG A 50 -9.29 13.56 -7.69
CA ARG A 50 -9.52 12.12 -7.84
C ARG A 50 -8.26 11.31 -7.58
N GLY A 51 -7.13 11.70 -8.14
CA GLY A 51 -5.85 11.02 -7.93
C GLY A 51 -5.43 10.95 -6.46
N ILE A 52 -5.63 12.03 -5.68
CA ILE A 52 -5.35 12.03 -4.23
C ILE A 52 -6.33 11.12 -3.48
N THR A 53 -7.60 11.14 -3.86
CA THR A 53 -8.65 10.29 -3.28
C THR A 53 -8.35 8.81 -3.52
N ASP A 54 -8.00 8.44 -4.76
CA ASP A 54 -7.66 7.08 -5.15
C ASP A 54 -6.39 6.60 -4.46
N MET A 55 -5.40 7.49 -4.32
CA MET A 55 -4.17 7.19 -3.60
C MET A 55 -4.45 6.90 -2.13
N LEU A 56 -5.24 7.73 -1.44
CA LEU A 56 -5.60 7.47 -0.05
C LEU A 56 -6.43 6.20 0.10
N THR A 57 -7.39 5.97 -0.79
CA THR A 57 -8.20 4.74 -0.82
C THR A 57 -7.33 3.51 -0.97
N THR A 58 -6.40 3.53 -1.93
CA THR A 58 -5.42 2.46 -2.15
C THR A 58 -4.56 2.22 -0.92
N GLU A 59 -4.08 3.28 -0.27
CA GLU A 59 -3.26 3.17 0.93
C GLU A 59 -4.02 2.60 2.12
N LEU A 60 -5.27 3.00 2.31
CA LEU A 60 -6.15 2.45 3.35
C LEU A 60 -6.47 0.97 3.09
N VAL A 61 -6.73 0.57 1.84
CA VAL A 61 -6.89 -0.84 1.46
C VAL A 61 -5.61 -1.63 1.76
N ARG A 62 -4.45 -1.07 1.42
CA ARG A 62 -3.14 -1.70 1.61
C ARG A 62 -2.82 -1.95 3.09
N THR A 63 -3.33 -1.15 4.02
CA THR A 63 -3.18 -1.40 5.47
C THR A 63 -3.85 -2.70 5.91
N GLY A 64 -4.86 -3.18 5.17
CA GLY A 64 -5.66 -4.34 5.55
C GLY A 64 -6.48 -4.15 6.83
N ALA A 65 -6.46 -2.98 7.47
CA ALA A 65 -7.18 -2.69 8.73
C ALA A 65 -8.68 -2.44 8.52
N PHE A 66 -9.06 -2.01 7.32
CA PHE A 66 -10.42 -1.57 6.99
C PHE A 66 -11.02 -2.37 5.84
N SER A 67 -12.35 -2.43 5.79
CA SER A 67 -13.09 -2.75 4.56
C SER A 67 -13.44 -1.42 3.89
N VAL A 68 -12.71 -1.06 2.84
CA VAL A 68 -12.86 0.24 2.16
C VAL A 68 -13.84 0.09 1.01
N TYR A 69 -14.85 0.95 0.96
CA TYR A 69 -15.86 0.99 -0.09
C TYR A 69 -15.58 2.16 -1.03
N GLU A 70 -15.59 1.88 -2.33
CA GLU A 70 -15.31 2.88 -3.37
C GLU A 70 -16.53 3.77 -3.67
N ARG A 71 -16.23 5.02 -4.04
CA ARG A 71 -17.21 6.04 -4.42
C ARG A 71 -17.99 5.72 -5.69
N SER A 72 -17.49 4.89 -6.59
CA SER A 72 -18.26 4.44 -7.77
C SER A 72 -19.59 3.77 -7.38
N GLN A 73 -19.66 3.17 -6.19
CA GLN A 73 -20.90 2.63 -5.60
C GLN A 73 -21.79 3.71 -4.94
N LEU A 74 -21.23 4.87 -4.61
CA LEU A 74 -21.93 6.05 -4.07
C LEU A 74 -22.52 6.95 -5.17
N GLU A 75 -21.87 7.06 -6.34
CA GLU A 75 -22.24 7.99 -7.42
C GLU A 75 -23.54 7.63 -8.16
N GLY A 76 -23.88 6.34 -8.25
CA GLY A 76 -25.16 5.90 -8.83
C GLY A 76 -26.39 6.33 -8.03
N LEU A 77 -26.21 6.71 -6.75
CA LEU A 77 -27.28 7.10 -5.82
C LEU A 77 -27.20 8.59 -5.42
N ALA A 78 -26.02 9.20 -5.48
CA ALA A 78 -25.81 10.61 -5.14
C ALA A 78 -26.26 11.60 -6.24
N GLN A 79 -26.56 11.14 -7.46
CA GLN A 79 -27.09 11.99 -8.54
C GLN A 79 -28.48 12.59 -8.23
N GLU A 80 -29.23 12.02 -7.28
CA GLU A 80 -30.53 12.54 -6.85
C GLU A 80 -30.46 13.64 -5.77
N GLN A 81 -29.33 13.76 -5.05
CA GLN A 81 -29.15 14.77 -4.01
C GLN A 81 -28.06 15.76 -4.41
N ARG A 82 -28.46 16.97 -4.79
CA ARG A 82 -27.58 18.09 -5.16
C ARG A 82 -26.67 18.47 -3.98
N LEU A 83 -25.45 17.94 -3.96
CA LEU A 83 -24.42 18.30 -2.99
C LEU A 83 -23.50 19.36 -3.59
N ALA A 84 -23.89 20.61 -3.44
CA ALA A 84 -23.02 21.74 -3.63
C ALA A 84 -23.20 22.70 -2.45
N VAL A 85 -22.13 23.41 -2.10
CA VAL A 85 -22.07 24.52 -1.14
C VAL A 85 -21.70 24.13 0.30
N SER A 86 -20.50 23.60 0.50
CA SER A 86 -19.46 24.16 1.40
C SER A 86 -18.19 23.27 1.32
N GLY A 87 -17.01 23.83 1.59
CA GLY A 87 -15.70 23.20 1.35
C GLY A 87 -15.38 21.93 2.15
N LEU A 88 -16.37 21.36 2.85
CA LEU A 88 -16.42 20.03 3.46
C LEU A 88 -17.84 19.48 3.23
N VAL A 89 -17.97 18.19 2.92
CA VAL A 89 -19.30 17.56 2.89
C VAL A 89 -19.87 17.68 4.30
N ASP A 90 -21.08 18.24 4.42
CA ASP A 90 -21.74 18.39 5.72
C ASP A 90 -21.91 17.02 6.39
N ALA A 91 -21.78 16.99 7.72
CA ALA A 91 -21.84 15.76 8.49
C ALA A 91 -23.15 14.99 8.25
N GLY A 92 -24.29 15.69 8.10
CA GLY A 92 -25.58 15.06 7.82
C GLY A 92 -25.64 14.40 6.43
N THR A 93 -24.95 14.99 5.45
CA THR A 93 -24.83 14.39 4.11
C THR A 93 -23.96 13.14 4.16
N ALA A 94 -22.81 13.21 4.82
CA ALA A 94 -21.90 12.07 4.96
C ALA A 94 -22.58 10.90 5.68
N VAL A 95 -23.35 11.18 6.75
CA VAL A 95 -24.14 10.16 7.45
C VAL A 95 -25.17 9.51 6.53
N SER A 96 -25.90 10.30 5.74
CA SER A 96 -26.92 9.80 4.82
C SER A 96 -26.31 8.86 3.77
N LEU A 97 -25.21 9.26 3.15
CA LEU A 97 -24.44 8.43 2.21
C LEU A 97 -23.87 7.18 2.88
N GLY A 98 -23.40 7.31 4.13
CA GLY A 98 -22.81 6.22 4.89
C GLY A 98 -23.82 5.12 5.21
N ARG A 99 -25.04 5.50 5.56
CA ARG A 99 -26.16 4.57 5.79
C ARG A 99 -26.57 3.84 4.51
N LEU A 100 -26.57 4.53 3.37
CA LEU A 100 -26.91 3.93 2.08
C LEU A 100 -25.90 2.84 1.66
N VAL A 101 -24.60 3.04 1.92
CA VAL A 101 -23.55 2.07 1.59
C VAL A 101 -23.31 1.05 2.70
N GLY A 102 -23.82 1.31 3.91
CA GLY A 102 -23.64 0.42 5.06
C GLY A 102 -22.23 0.45 5.64
N VAL A 103 -21.59 1.64 5.64
CA VAL A 103 -20.30 1.89 6.29
C VAL A 103 -20.46 2.50 7.67
N GLN A 104 -19.48 2.27 8.55
CA GLN A 104 -19.47 2.78 9.93
C GLN A 104 -18.91 4.21 9.98
N CYS A 105 -17.92 4.51 9.15
CA CYS A 105 -17.33 5.83 9.07
C CYS A 105 -17.19 6.31 7.62
N ILE A 106 -17.34 7.62 7.43
CA ILE A 106 -17.00 8.31 6.19
C ILE A 106 -15.76 9.17 6.41
N ILE A 107 -14.80 9.05 5.50
CA ILE A 107 -13.63 9.90 5.42
C ILE A 107 -13.90 10.96 4.35
N THR A 108 -13.80 12.22 4.73
CA THR A 108 -13.86 13.37 3.82
C THR A 108 -12.63 14.21 3.97
N GLY A 109 -12.24 14.98 2.95
CA GLY A 109 -11.07 15.85 3.07
C GLY A 109 -11.03 16.98 2.07
N ALA A 110 -10.08 17.87 2.29
CA ALA A 110 -9.78 18.99 1.41
C ALA A 110 -8.27 19.14 1.22
N ILE A 111 -7.91 19.52 0.00
CA ILE A 111 -6.54 19.92 -0.35
C ILE A 111 -6.43 21.39 0.06
N THR A 112 -5.63 21.68 1.09
CA THR A 112 -5.47 23.04 1.63
C THR A 112 -4.24 23.76 1.07
N GLU A 113 -3.26 23.01 0.57
CA GLU A 113 -2.08 23.57 -0.07
C GLU A 113 -1.59 22.61 -1.15
N PHE A 114 -1.27 23.15 -2.33
CA PHE A 114 -0.73 22.38 -3.45
C PHE A 114 0.22 23.28 -4.25
N THR A 115 1.43 23.46 -3.74
CA THR A 115 2.34 24.48 -4.24
C THR A 115 3.68 23.89 -4.65
N SER A 116 4.26 24.46 -5.71
CA SER A 116 5.64 24.23 -6.08
C SER A 116 6.33 25.58 -6.22
N THR A 117 7.44 25.77 -5.50
CA THR A 117 8.21 27.00 -5.50
C THR A 117 9.62 26.69 -5.99
N THR A 118 10.02 27.40 -7.03
CA THR A 118 11.39 27.36 -7.55
C THR A 118 12.10 28.64 -7.15
N SER A 119 13.24 28.50 -6.48
CA SER A 119 14.14 29.59 -6.10
C SER A 119 15.52 29.33 -6.67
N GLY A 120 16.24 30.35 -7.11
CA GLY A 120 17.60 30.18 -7.62
C GLY A 120 18.35 31.50 -7.70
N GLY A 121 19.66 31.40 -7.91
CA GLY A 121 20.56 32.55 -8.02
C GLY A 121 21.83 32.21 -8.80
N ALA A 122 22.48 33.23 -9.34
CA ALA A 122 23.75 33.09 -10.06
C ALA A 122 24.85 33.91 -9.39
N ILE A 123 26.01 33.30 -9.20
CA ILE A 123 27.21 33.94 -8.66
C ILE A 123 28.19 34.13 -9.82
N PRO A 124 28.46 35.37 -10.26
CA PRO A 124 29.46 35.63 -11.28
C PRO A 124 30.88 35.36 -10.73
N LEU A 125 31.67 34.62 -11.50
CA LEU A 125 33.09 34.35 -11.29
C LEU A 125 33.92 35.14 -12.29
N LEU A 126 35.08 35.65 -11.83
CA LEU A 126 36.13 36.26 -12.67
C LEU A 126 35.73 37.54 -13.42
N GLY A 127 34.59 38.18 -13.14
CA GLY A 127 34.21 39.48 -13.71
C GLY A 127 33.93 39.49 -15.22
N VAL A 128 33.97 38.33 -15.89
CA VAL A 128 33.80 38.17 -17.35
C VAL A 128 32.48 37.47 -17.74
N GLY A 129 31.43 37.65 -16.95
CA GLY A 129 30.10 37.10 -17.26
C GLY A 129 29.98 35.57 -17.17
N VAL A 130 31.02 34.89 -16.69
CA VAL A 130 31.02 33.45 -16.35
C VAL A 130 30.64 33.30 -14.87
N GLY A 131 29.98 32.23 -14.46
CA GLY A 131 29.59 32.04 -13.06
C GLY A 131 29.01 30.67 -12.75
N ILE A 132 28.60 30.47 -11.50
CA ILE A 132 27.87 29.27 -11.05
C ILE A 132 26.43 29.67 -10.76
N ALA A 133 25.48 28.92 -11.30
CA ALA A 133 24.06 29.06 -10.99
C ALA A 133 23.58 27.88 -10.13
N THR A 134 22.79 28.20 -9.12
CA THR A 134 22.12 27.19 -8.29
C THR A 134 20.62 27.46 -8.28
N GLY A 135 19.85 26.37 -8.22
CA GLY A 135 18.40 26.43 -8.09
C GLY A 135 17.93 25.33 -7.16
N GLN A 136 16.79 25.57 -6.52
CA GLN A 136 16.08 24.58 -5.73
C GLN A 136 14.60 24.72 -6.04
N THR A 137 13.96 23.59 -6.32
CA THR A 137 12.50 23.48 -6.41
C THR A 137 12.02 22.71 -5.19
N LYS A 138 11.03 23.27 -4.49
CA LYS A 138 10.34 22.63 -3.37
C LYS A 138 8.87 22.46 -3.73
N ALA A 139 8.30 21.30 -3.44
CA ALA A 139 6.89 21.03 -3.52
C ALA A 139 6.33 20.78 -2.11
N LYS A 140 5.14 21.31 -1.87
CA LYS A 140 4.41 21.12 -0.62
C LYS A 140 2.95 20.83 -0.91
N VAL A 141 2.45 19.77 -0.29
CA VAL A 141 1.05 19.38 -0.35
C VAL A 141 0.53 19.24 1.07
N SER A 142 -0.54 19.95 1.40
CA SER A 142 -1.17 19.88 2.71
C SER A 142 -2.62 19.42 2.54
N LEU A 143 -3.00 18.40 3.29
CA LEU A 143 -4.34 17.81 3.27
C LEU A 143 -4.97 17.90 4.66
N ASP A 144 -6.27 18.18 4.68
CA ASP A 144 -7.10 18.18 5.89
C ASP A 144 -8.17 17.10 5.73
N VAL A 145 -8.27 16.19 6.69
CA VAL A 145 -9.11 14.99 6.62
C VAL A 145 -9.95 14.89 7.87
N ARG A 146 -11.23 14.56 7.70
CA ARG A 146 -12.18 14.31 8.79
C ARG A 146 -12.78 12.94 8.66
N VAL A 147 -12.99 12.31 9.80
CA VAL A 147 -13.69 11.03 9.92
C VAL A 147 -14.99 11.28 10.63
N ILE A 148 -16.09 10.95 9.96
CA ILE A 148 -17.45 11.15 10.46
C ILE A 148 -18.03 9.79 10.79
N ASP A 149 -18.48 9.62 12.03
CA ASP A 149 -19.20 8.43 12.46
C ASP A 149 -20.64 8.48 11.93
N VAL A 150 -21.07 7.42 11.24
CA VAL A 150 -22.37 7.37 10.56
C VAL A 150 -23.53 7.16 11.55
N GLU A 151 -23.26 6.57 12.71
CA GLU A 151 -24.26 6.33 13.74
C GLU A 151 -24.54 7.60 14.53
N THR A 152 -23.49 8.25 15.04
CA THR A 152 -23.60 9.43 15.92
C THR A 152 -23.64 10.76 15.18
N ALA A 153 -23.24 10.78 13.90
CA ALA A 153 -23.02 12.01 13.12
C ALA A 153 -21.90 12.91 13.66
N GLU A 154 -21.05 12.41 14.55
CA GLU A 154 -19.95 13.17 15.13
C GLU A 154 -18.67 13.06 14.30
N VAL A 155 -17.87 14.12 14.33
CA VAL A 155 -16.50 14.09 13.78
C VAL A 155 -15.61 13.38 14.80
N ARG A 156 -15.31 12.11 14.52
CA ARG A 156 -14.52 11.23 15.41
C ARG A 156 -13.06 11.66 15.49
N THR A 157 -12.47 12.08 14.37
CA THR A 157 -11.11 12.64 14.33
C THR A 157 -10.94 13.57 13.14
N SER A 158 -10.00 14.50 13.27
CA SER A 158 -9.57 15.41 12.20
C SER A 158 -8.04 15.39 12.13
N ILE A 159 -7.50 15.14 10.94
CA ILE A 159 -6.07 14.98 10.71
C ILE A 159 -5.65 16.00 9.65
N ARG A 160 -4.63 16.80 9.98
CA ARG A 160 -3.94 17.67 9.03
C ARG A 160 -2.49 17.26 8.94
N GLU A 161 -2.03 16.97 7.74
CA GLU A 161 -0.64 16.61 7.46
C GLU A 161 -0.12 17.35 6.24
N ALA A 162 1.21 17.52 6.19
CA ALA A 162 1.91 18.10 5.05
C ALA A 162 2.97 17.13 4.53
N GLY A 163 3.00 16.98 3.21
CA GLY A 163 4.06 16.28 2.50
C GLY A 163 4.97 17.27 1.78
N LEU A 164 6.26 16.93 1.74
CA LEU A 164 7.31 17.77 1.20
C LEU A 164 8.18 16.96 0.23
N ALA A 165 8.56 17.57 -0.88
CA ALA A 165 9.59 17.05 -1.76
C ALA A 165 10.44 18.18 -2.29
N ASP A 166 11.74 17.98 -2.44
CA ASP A 166 12.63 18.98 -3.00
C ASP A 166 13.66 18.40 -3.96
N HIS A 167 14.12 19.24 -4.86
CA HIS A 167 15.19 18.92 -5.81
C HIS A 167 16.10 20.13 -5.98
N SER A 168 17.41 19.91 -5.95
CA SER A 168 18.42 20.92 -6.19
C SER A 168 18.99 20.79 -7.61
N MET A 169 19.27 21.92 -8.25
CA MET A 169 19.87 22.01 -9.58
C MET A 169 21.11 22.90 -9.54
N SER A 170 22.12 22.54 -10.31
CA SER A 170 23.36 23.28 -10.47
C SER A 170 23.68 23.44 -11.94
N GLY A 171 24.19 24.61 -12.34
CA GLY A 171 24.47 24.93 -13.72
C GLY A 171 25.59 25.95 -13.86
N ALA A 172 26.15 26.03 -15.07
CA ALA A 172 27.08 27.08 -15.44
C ALA A 172 26.30 28.33 -15.88
N TYR A 173 26.77 29.50 -15.46
CA TYR A 173 26.25 30.80 -15.89
C TYR A 173 27.21 31.40 -16.91
N LEU A 174 26.72 31.81 -18.08
CA LEU A 174 27.52 32.45 -19.14
C LEU A 174 26.70 33.56 -19.81
N GLY A 175 27.10 34.81 -19.60
CA GLY A 175 26.56 35.98 -20.31
C GLY A 175 25.05 36.15 -20.15
N GLY A 176 24.49 35.87 -18.97
CA GLY A 176 23.05 35.95 -18.70
C GLY A 176 22.26 34.67 -19.00
N VAL A 177 22.91 33.65 -19.56
CA VAL A 177 22.31 32.33 -19.82
C VAL A 177 22.76 31.34 -18.75
N VAL A 178 21.81 30.63 -18.16
CA VAL A 178 22.08 29.51 -17.24
C VAL A 178 21.99 28.19 -18.02
N LEU A 179 23.10 27.46 -18.06
CA LEU A 179 23.24 26.14 -18.66
C LEU A 179 23.34 25.09 -17.53
N GLY A 180 22.23 24.42 -17.22
CA GLY A 180 22.17 23.42 -16.16
C GLY A 180 21.49 22.13 -16.60
N GLN A 181 21.82 21.02 -15.94
CA GLN A 181 21.07 19.75 -16.01
C GLN A 181 20.35 19.53 -14.67
N GLY A 182 19.04 19.29 -14.73
CA GLY A 182 18.23 18.90 -13.57
C GLY A 182 16.85 18.40 -14.02
N GLU A 183 16.42 17.24 -13.54
CA GLU A 183 15.07 16.70 -13.77
C GLU A 183 14.13 17.26 -12.68
N SER A 184 13.23 18.19 -13.03
CA SER A 184 12.28 18.83 -12.08
C SER A 184 10.88 18.20 -12.08
N GLY A 185 10.71 17.01 -12.66
CA GLY A 185 9.41 16.34 -12.74
C GLY A 185 9.07 15.51 -11.50
N GLY A 186 7.80 15.53 -11.07
CA GLY A 186 7.27 14.58 -10.07
C GLY A 186 7.31 15.02 -8.60
N LEU A 187 7.82 16.22 -8.28
CA LEU A 187 7.91 16.68 -6.88
C LEU A 187 6.54 16.83 -6.20
N LEU A 188 5.53 17.35 -6.90
CA LEU A 188 4.17 17.42 -6.36
C LEU A 188 3.58 16.03 -6.10
N SER A 189 3.86 15.06 -6.97
CA SER A 189 3.44 13.67 -6.79
C SER A 189 4.14 13.03 -5.58
N ALA A 190 5.44 13.26 -5.41
CA ALA A 190 6.20 12.77 -4.26
C ALA A 190 5.71 13.40 -2.93
N ALA A 191 5.50 14.71 -2.91
CA ALA A 191 4.93 15.42 -1.76
C ALA A 191 3.50 14.94 -1.46
N THR A 192 2.69 14.68 -2.49
CA THR A 192 1.35 14.11 -2.35
C THR A 192 1.40 12.74 -1.70
N TYR A 193 2.26 11.85 -2.21
CA TYR A 193 2.42 10.50 -1.68
C TYR A 193 2.89 10.52 -0.22
N ASP A 194 3.89 11.34 0.12
CA ASP A 194 4.34 11.52 1.51
C ASP A 194 3.21 11.98 2.44
N CYS A 195 2.40 12.95 2.00
CA CYS A 195 1.24 13.43 2.76
C CYS A 195 0.19 12.32 2.97
N VAL A 196 -0.17 11.60 1.90
CA VAL A 196 -1.16 10.52 1.95
C VAL A 196 -0.69 9.37 2.83
N GLN A 197 0.60 9.01 2.81
CA GLN A 197 1.17 8.00 3.72
C GLN A 197 0.98 8.39 5.18
N LYS A 198 1.34 9.63 5.56
CA LYS A 198 1.18 10.13 6.93
C LYS A 198 -0.28 10.10 7.38
N ILE A 199 -1.21 10.49 6.51
CA ILE A 199 -2.64 10.44 6.78
C ILE A 199 -3.14 9.01 6.94
N SER A 200 -2.78 8.11 6.03
CA SER A 200 -3.15 6.70 6.10
C SER A 200 -2.67 6.07 7.42
N GLN A 201 -1.43 6.37 7.82
CA GLN A 201 -0.87 5.91 9.09
C GLN A 201 -1.62 6.47 10.31
N ARG A 202 -1.95 7.76 10.32
CA ARG A 202 -2.78 8.40 11.37
C ARG A 202 -4.17 7.79 11.45
N LEU A 203 -4.83 7.59 10.32
CA LEU A 203 -6.16 6.97 10.25
C LEU A 203 -6.11 5.52 10.74
N MET A 204 -5.10 4.75 10.33
CA MET A 204 -4.89 3.40 10.84
C MET A 204 -4.73 3.39 12.37
N ARG A 205 -3.95 4.32 12.92
CA ARG A 205 -3.74 4.46 14.36
C ARG A 205 -5.03 4.85 15.10
N ASP A 206 -5.77 5.82 14.58
CA ASP A 206 -6.92 6.41 15.28
C ASP A 206 -8.21 5.59 15.10
N LEU A 207 -8.30 4.76 14.04
CA LEU A 207 -9.53 4.04 13.69
C LEU A 207 -9.42 2.51 13.70
N SER A 208 -8.22 1.90 13.67
CA SER A 208 -8.12 0.43 13.58
C SER A 208 -8.51 -0.25 14.90
N PRO A 209 -9.51 -1.14 14.90
CA PRO A 209 -9.85 -1.98 16.05
C PRO A 209 -9.04 -3.30 16.07
N VAL A 210 -8.12 -3.51 15.11
CA VAL A 210 -7.40 -4.78 14.96
C VAL A 210 -6.17 -4.78 15.86
N ALA A 211 -6.29 -5.42 17.01
CA ALA A 211 -5.14 -5.86 17.79
C ALA A 211 -4.53 -7.07 17.08
N TYR A 212 -3.28 -6.92 16.64
CA TYR A 212 -2.46 -8.04 16.19
C TYR A 212 -1.88 -8.75 17.43
N ASN A 213 -1.25 -9.90 17.26
CA ASN A 213 -0.69 -10.67 18.36
C ASN A 213 0.75 -11.13 18.10
N VAL A 214 1.48 -11.30 19.20
CA VAL A 214 2.73 -12.06 19.20
C VAL A 214 2.40 -13.54 18.95
N LEU A 215 3.05 -14.15 17.96
CA LEU A 215 2.91 -15.57 17.63
C LEU A 215 3.93 -16.45 18.35
N ALA A 216 5.15 -15.95 18.48
CA ALA A 216 6.25 -16.62 19.16
C ALA A 216 7.28 -15.59 19.63
N SER A 217 7.91 -15.81 20.78
CA SER A 217 8.97 -14.96 21.29
C SER A 217 10.19 -15.79 21.69
N SER A 218 11.36 -15.22 21.48
CA SER A 218 12.63 -15.64 22.07
C SER A 218 13.32 -14.42 22.67
N SER A 219 14.51 -14.60 23.26
CA SER A 219 15.31 -13.50 23.79
C SER A 219 15.74 -12.48 22.72
N SER A 220 15.84 -12.89 21.45
CA SER A 220 16.39 -12.07 20.37
C SER A 220 15.46 -11.86 19.18
N SER A 221 14.42 -12.70 19.01
CA SER A 221 13.51 -12.60 17.87
C SER A 221 12.07 -12.85 18.30
N VAL A 222 11.15 -12.03 17.78
CA VAL A 222 9.72 -12.08 18.09
C VAL A 222 8.96 -12.15 16.78
N THR A 223 8.09 -13.14 16.62
CA THR A 223 7.24 -13.28 15.45
C THR A 223 5.86 -12.72 15.76
N VAL A 224 5.31 -11.94 14.84
CA VAL A 224 4.01 -11.25 14.97
C VAL A 224 3.10 -11.58 13.80
N ASP A 225 1.78 -11.65 14.02
CA ASP A 225 0.77 -12.03 13.02
C ASP A 225 0.36 -10.90 12.06
N VAL A 226 1.27 -9.97 11.82
CA VAL A 226 1.10 -8.83 10.93
C VAL A 226 2.25 -8.79 9.92
N GLY A 227 1.92 -8.66 8.64
CA GLY A 227 2.88 -8.78 7.52
C GLY A 227 2.66 -7.74 6.43
N SER A 228 3.29 -7.93 5.27
CA SER A 228 3.23 -6.97 4.15
C SER A 228 1.82 -6.82 3.57
N ALA A 229 0.95 -7.82 3.71
CA ALA A 229 -0.47 -7.71 3.36
C ALA A 229 -1.25 -6.73 4.25
N ASN A 230 -0.66 -6.33 5.39
CA ASN A 230 -1.18 -5.34 6.31
C ASN A 230 -0.35 -4.03 6.27
N GLY A 231 0.42 -3.81 5.20
CA GLY A 231 1.21 -2.60 5.01
C GLY A 231 2.52 -2.55 5.81
N VAL A 232 2.92 -3.64 6.47
CA VAL A 232 4.20 -3.68 7.19
C VAL A 232 5.36 -3.59 6.20
N GLN A 233 6.35 -2.77 6.53
CA GLN A 233 7.62 -2.68 5.81
C GLN A 233 8.78 -2.99 6.76
N LYS A 234 9.93 -3.39 6.18
CA LYS A 234 11.15 -3.58 6.98
C LYS A 234 11.49 -2.29 7.71
N GLY A 235 11.76 -2.41 9.01
CA GLY A 235 12.01 -1.29 9.91
C GLY A 235 10.78 -0.76 10.64
N GLN A 236 9.56 -1.19 10.30
CA GLN A 236 8.35 -0.80 11.01
C GLN A 236 8.43 -1.19 12.49
N ILE A 237 8.03 -0.27 13.37
CA ILE A 237 8.00 -0.52 14.81
C ILE A 237 6.58 -0.93 15.24
N PHE A 238 6.49 -1.90 16.13
CA PHE A 238 5.28 -2.32 16.82
C PHE A 238 5.42 -2.09 18.31
N ARG A 239 4.32 -1.69 18.94
CA ARG A 239 4.17 -1.68 20.39
C ARG A 239 3.47 -2.96 20.81
N VAL A 240 4.09 -3.69 21.72
CA VAL A 240 3.47 -4.80 22.45
C VAL A 240 2.93 -4.23 23.75
N TYR A 241 1.65 -4.44 24.03
CA TYR A 241 0.98 -3.88 25.20
C TYR A 241 0.05 -4.89 25.87
N ILE A 242 -0.27 -4.58 27.12
CA ILE A 242 -1.35 -5.23 27.85
C ILE A 242 -2.44 -4.20 28.14
N GLU A 243 -3.68 -4.66 28.05
CA GLU A 243 -4.85 -3.92 28.51
C GLU A 243 -4.99 -4.14 30.02
N THR A 244 -5.06 -3.05 30.77
CA THR A 244 -5.09 -3.09 32.23
C THR A 244 -6.46 -2.63 32.73
N ASN A 245 -6.61 -1.37 33.10
CA ASN A 245 -7.81 -0.90 33.77
C ASN A 245 -8.88 -0.47 32.74
N PRO A 246 -10.11 -1.00 32.83
CA PRO A 246 -11.21 -0.48 32.04
C PRO A 246 -11.57 0.94 32.51
N VAL A 247 -11.66 1.86 31.56
CA VAL A 247 -12.19 3.20 31.75
C VAL A 247 -13.70 3.09 31.54
N ILE A 248 -14.46 3.29 32.61
CA ILE A 248 -15.91 3.10 32.62
C ILE A 248 -16.59 4.47 32.72
N GLY A 249 -17.56 4.70 31.85
CA GLY A 249 -18.39 5.89 31.84
C GLY A 249 -19.30 5.98 33.05
N ILE A 250 -19.78 7.18 33.34
CA ILE A 250 -20.71 7.43 34.45
C ILE A 250 -22.01 6.63 34.27
N ASP A 251 -22.39 6.36 33.01
CA ASP A 251 -23.52 5.53 32.62
C ASP A 251 -23.26 4.01 32.73
N GLY A 252 -22.08 3.61 33.18
CA GLY A 252 -21.66 2.22 33.30
C GLY A 252 -21.18 1.58 31.99
N SER A 253 -21.08 2.35 30.90
CA SER A 253 -20.53 1.85 29.63
C SER A 253 -19.00 1.70 29.70
N LEU A 254 -18.45 0.68 29.04
CA LEU A 254 -17.00 0.57 28.87
C LEU A 254 -16.56 1.58 27.80
N ILE A 255 -15.84 2.63 28.21
CA ILE A 255 -15.38 3.70 27.33
C ILE A 255 -14.05 3.31 26.68
N ASP A 256 -13.10 2.81 27.47
CA ASP A 256 -11.76 2.49 26.99
C ASP A 256 -11.11 1.45 27.91
N VAL A 257 -9.92 0.97 27.55
CA VAL A 257 -9.07 0.16 28.45
C VAL A 257 -7.64 0.71 28.38
N GLU A 258 -7.08 1.03 29.54
CA GLU A 258 -5.71 1.53 29.64
C GLU A 258 -4.73 0.53 29.03
N LYS A 259 -3.78 1.02 28.23
CA LYS A 259 -2.75 0.21 27.57
C LYS A 259 -1.39 0.51 28.17
N GLU A 260 -0.71 -0.52 28.67
CA GLU A 260 0.65 -0.40 29.19
C GLU A 260 1.63 -1.15 28.29
N THR A 261 2.66 -0.42 27.82
CA THR A 261 3.66 -0.94 26.88
C THR A 261 4.62 -1.91 27.58
N VAL A 262 4.78 -3.11 27.03
CA VAL A 262 5.72 -4.13 27.53
C VAL A 262 7.04 -4.10 26.74
N ALA A 263 6.95 -3.97 25.42
CA ALA A 263 8.12 -3.89 24.55
C ALA A 263 7.81 -3.17 23.24
N LEU A 264 8.87 -2.69 22.59
CA LEU A 264 8.83 -2.20 21.22
C LEU A 264 9.62 -3.16 20.32
N LEU A 265 9.02 -3.56 19.22
CA LEU A 265 9.56 -4.53 18.26
C LEU A 265 9.81 -3.86 16.92
N LYS A 266 10.90 -4.19 16.24
CA LYS A 266 11.21 -3.68 14.90
C LYS A 266 11.15 -4.81 13.89
N ALA A 267 10.35 -4.66 12.83
CA ALA A 267 10.26 -5.63 11.75
C ALA A 267 11.60 -5.75 11.00
N GLU A 268 12.19 -6.94 10.97
CA GLU A 268 13.45 -7.22 10.25
C GLU A 268 13.18 -8.01 8.97
N GLU A 269 12.29 -9.02 9.06
CA GLU A 269 11.80 -9.80 7.94
C GLU A 269 10.28 -9.68 7.88
N VAL A 270 9.76 -9.27 6.73
CA VAL A 270 8.31 -9.11 6.51
C VAL A 270 7.86 -10.15 5.51
N GLN A 271 6.95 -11.02 5.93
CA GLN A 271 6.28 -12.00 5.09
C GLN A 271 4.85 -11.53 4.81
N GLY A 272 4.12 -12.23 3.94
CA GLY A 272 2.77 -11.82 3.54
C GLY A 272 1.83 -11.56 4.72
N ARG A 273 1.79 -12.47 5.70
CA ARG A 273 0.83 -12.43 6.83
C ARG A 273 1.46 -12.39 8.22
N TYR A 274 2.78 -12.31 8.30
CA TYR A 274 3.50 -12.25 9.57
C TYR A 274 4.84 -11.54 9.38
N SER A 275 5.45 -11.10 10.47
CA SER A 275 6.78 -10.50 10.45
C SER A 275 7.63 -11.10 11.56
N LYS A 276 8.94 -11.23 11.30
CA LYS A 276 9.92 -11.47 12.36
C LYS A 276 10.56 -10.15 12.75
N CYS A 277 10.58 -9.90 14.04
CA CYS A 277 11.02 -8.66 14.62
C CYS A 277 12.21 -8.87 15.54
N SER A 278 13.08 -7.87 15.59
CA SER A 278 14.04 -7.66 16.66
C SER A 278 13.38 -6.88 17.80
N VAL A 279 13.91 -6.98 19.02
CA VAL A 279 13.44 -6.17 20.15
C VAL A 279 14.15 -4.82 20.10
N ALA A 280 13.41 -3.76 19.75
CA ALA A 280 13.94 -2.40 19.72
C ALA A 280 14.07 -1.81 21.13
N LYS A 281 13.15 -2.14 22.03
CA LYS A 281 13.19 -1.74 23.45
C LYS A 281 12.40 -2.73 24.31
N GLY A 282 12.89 -3.01 25.51
CA GLY A 282 12.30 -3.98 26.44
C GLY A 282 12.99 -5.34 26.36
N LYS A 283 12.36 -6.37 26.93
CA LYS A 283 12.92 -7.73 26.98
C LYS A 283 12.02 -8.71 26.24
N GLY A 284 12.50 -9.26 25.13
CA GLY A 284 11.75 -10.24 24.32
C GLY A 284 11.30 -11.48 25.11
N GLY A 285 12.07 -11.88 26.13
CA GLY A 285 11.73 -13.00 27.02
C GLY A 285 10.54 -12.75 27.95
N GLU A 286 10.08 -11.50 28.11
CA GLU A 286 8.86 -11.18 28.87
C GLU A 286 7.59 -11.27 27.98
N LEU A 287 7.77 -11.36 26.66
CA LEU A 287 6.69 -11.45 25.69
C LEU A 287 6.19 -12.88 25.55
N ARG A 288 4.90 -13.04 25.28
CA ARG A 288 4.19 -14.31 25.19
C ARG A 288 3.37 -14.37 23.93
N ARG A 289 3.16 -15.59 23.44
CA ARG A 289 2.17 -15.82 22.38
C ARG A 289 0.80 -15.31 22.85
N GLY A 290 0.14 -14.53 22.01
CA GLY A 290 -1.14 -13.89 22.29
C GLY A 290 -1.03 -12.46 22.82
N ASP A 291 0.15 -11.98 23.22
CA ASP A 291 0.31 -10.58 23.63
C ASP A 291 -0.13 -9.64 22.51
N LYS A 292 -0.92 -8.62 22.85
CA LYS A 292 -1.47 -7.68 21.89
C LYS A 292 -0.38 -6.77 21.36
N ILE A 293 -0.42 -6.53 20.06
CA ILE A 293 0.49 -5.62 19.38
C ILE A 293 -0.30 -4.65 18.50
N GLU A 294 0.27 -3.48 18.31
CA GLU A 294 -0.20 -2.48 17.36
C GLU A 294 0.99 -1.74 16.75
N PHE A 295 0.75 -1.01 15.66
CA PHE A 295 1.79 -0.20 15.05
C PHE A 295 2.21 0.94 15.99
N PHE A 296 3.52 1.16 16.10
CA PHE A 296 4.09 2.23 16.89
C PHE A 296 4.86 3.20 16.02
N PHE A 297 4.55 4.49 16.18
CA PHE A 297 5.13 5.59 15.41
C PHE A 297 5.73 6.69 16.31
N GLY A 298 5.81 6.44 17.61
CA GLY A 298 6.38 7.37 18.59
C GLY A 298 7.90 7.29 18.67
N ASP A 299 8.46 8.08 19.58
CA ASP A 299 9.88 8.04 19.91
C ASP A 299 10.18 6.80 20.76
N VAL A 300 10.89 5.84 20.17
CA VAL A 300 11.23 4.57 20.82
C VAL A 300 11.91 4.80 22.16
N GLU A 301 12.80 5.79 22.27
CA GLU A 301 13.56 6.04 23.50
C GLU A 301 12.71 6.63 24.63
N LYS A 302 11.64 7.35 24.29
CA LYS A 302 10.77 8.01 25.28
C LYS A 302 9.59 7.17 25.75
N GLU A 303 9.25 6.09 25.04
CA GLU A 303 8.12 5.24 25.43
C GLU A 303 8.38 4.53 26.77
N PRO A 304 7.54 4.72 27.80
CA PRO A 304 7.69 4.02 29.08
C PRO A 304 7.40 2.52 28.91
N LEU A 305 8.14 1.67 29.64
CA LEU A 305 7.93 0.23 29.64
C LEU A 305 7.48 -0.26 31.01
N ARG A 306 6.49 -1.15 31.02
CA ARG A 306 6.15 -2.00 32.17
C ARG A 306 6.94 -3.30 32.10
N SER A 307 7.55 -3.65 33.23
CA SER A 307 8.10 -5.00 33.44
C SER A 307 7.02 -5.94 33.98
N ARG A 308 7.03 -7.20 33.56
CA ARG A 308 6.14 -8.23 34.12
C ARG A 308 6.73 -8.84 35.39
N SER A 309 5.91 -9.04 36.41
CA SER A 309 6.30 -9.74 37.64
C SER A 309 6.38 -11.26 37.43
N LEU A 310 7.19 -11.95 38.24
CA LEU A 310 7.32 -13.41 38.19
C LEU A 310 5.99 -14.15 38.44
N GLU A 311 5.07 -13.55 39.19
CA GLU A 311 3.73 -14.11 39.44
C GLU A 311 2.79 -13.98 38.23
N GLU A 312 2.81 -12.85 37.52
CA GLU A 312 2.08 -12.69 36.25
C GLU A 312 2.62 -13.64 35.19
N LEU A 313 3.93 -13.92 35.26
CA LEU A 313 4.55 -14.90 34.39
C LEU A 313 4.14 -16.35 34.75
N SER A 314 3.85 -16.67 36.01
CA SER A 314 3.51 -18.04 36.44
C SER A 314 2.02 -18.37 36.35
N ARG A 315 1.10 -17.41 36.58
CA ARG A 315 -0.36 -17.64 36.62
C ARG A 315 -1.02 -18.00 35.27
N ILE A 316 -0.33 -17.79 34.15
CA ILE A 316 -0.88 -18.04 32.79
C ILE A 316 -0.41 -19.41 32.26
N GLY A 317 0.47 -20.11 32.99
CA GLY A 317 1.01 -21.42 32.61
C GLY A 317 0.07 -22.61 32.84
N THR A 318 -1.10 -22.41 33.45
CA THR A 318 -2.02 -23.52 33.79
C THR A 318 -3.16 -23.72 32.80
N ASP A 319 -3.44 -22.76 31.90
CA ASP A 319 -4.51 -22.87 30.88
C ASP A 319 -3.99 -23.05 29.45
N ALA A 320 -2.67 -23.05 29.24
CA ALA A 320 -2.09 -23.43 27.97
C ALA A 320 -2.00 -24.96 27.89
N ALA A 321 -3.05 -25.59 27.38
CA ALA A 321 -2.95 -26.97 26.91
C ALA A 321 -1.71 -27.08 26.01
N PRO A 322 -0.84 -28.09 26.20
CA PRO A 322 0.35 -28.25 25.38
C PRO A 322 -0.07 -28.24 23.91
N ALA A 323 0.62 -27.43 23.11
CA ALA A 323 0.37 -27.36 21.67
C ALA A 323 0.37 -28.78 21.11
N ALA A 324 -0.78 -29.20 20.58
CA ALA A 324 -0.86 -30.46 19.86
C ALA A 324 0.24 -30.45 18.79
N PRO A 325 0.98 -31.55 18.61
CA PRO A 325 1.95 -31.65 17.53
C PRO A 325 1.29 -31.19 16.23
N TYR A 326 1.95 -30.28 15.52
CA TYR A 326 1.49 -29.81 14.21
C TYR A 326 1.16 -31.03 13.33
N GLN A 327 -0.13 -31.25 13.09
CA GLN A 327 -0.60 -32.15 12.06
C GLN A 327 -0.79 -31.28 10.80
N PRO A 328 0.06 -31.43 9.77
CA PRO A 328 -0.17 -30.73 8.51
C PRO A 328 -1.57 -31.10 7.99
N ALA A 329 -2.32 -30.10 7.55
CA ALA A 329 -3.63 -30.30 6.95
C ALA A 329 -3.53 -31.32 5.80
N PRO A 330 -4.52 -32.23 5.64
CA PRO A 330 -4.50 -33.20 4.56
C PRO A 330 -4.44 -32.48 3.21
N VAL A 331 -3.40 -32.83 2.45
CA VAL A 331 -3.20 -32.40 1.08
C VAL A 331 -4.41 -32.83 0.25
N PRO A 332 -5.04 -31.96 -0.56
CA PRO A 332 -6.05 -32.39 -1.52
C PRO A 332 -5.47 -33.50 -2.39
N GLN A 333 -6.14 -34.65 -2.46
CA GLN A 333 -5.68 -35.77 -3.27
C GLN A 333 -5.62 -35.35 -4.74
N THR A 334 -4.42 -35.34 -5.29
CA THR A 334 -4.15 -35.23 -6.71
C THR A 334 -4.66 -36.48 -7.42
N VAL A 335 -5.59 -36.28 -8.35
CA VAL A 335 -5.91 -37.31 -9.35
C VAL A 335 -4.65 -37.53 -10.19
N ALA A 336 -4.24 -38.79 -10.30
CA ALA A 336 -3.00 -39.19 -10.94
C ALA A 336 -2.95 -38.79 -12.42
N VAL A 337 -1.87 -38.12 -12.82
CA VAL A 337 -1.37 -38.15 -14.19
C VAL A 337 0.06 -38.67 -14.13
N GLU A 338 0.29 -39.61 -15.02
CA GLU A 338 1.43 -40.52 -15.15
C GLU A 338 2.80 -39.82 -15.23
N SER A 339 3.81 -40.51 -14.71
CA SER A 339 5.19 -40.06 -14.49
C SER A 339 5.99 -39.82 -15.78
N ALA A 340 6.73 -38.71 -15.82
CA ALA A 340 7.88 -38.49 -16.72
C ALA A 340 9.01 -37.74 -15.97
N PRO A 341 10.29 -37.84 -16.40
CA PRO A 341 11.47 -37.92 -15.53
C PRO A 341 12.09 -36.56 -15.09
N ALA A 342 13.12 -36.67 -14.24
CA ALA A 342 13.89 -35.63 -13.55
C ALA A 342 14.42 -34.48 -14.45
N PRO A 343 14.69 -33.29 -13.88
CA PRO A 343 14.76 -32.04 -14.62
C PRO A 343 16.06 -31.90 -15.40
N GLU A 344 15.92 -31.79 -16.73
CA GLU A 344 16.94 -31.25 -17.60
C GLU A 344 16.90 -29.71 -17.54
N SER A 345 18.07 -29.09 -17.66
CA SER A 345 18.32 -27.64 -17.59
C SER A 345 17.25 -26.81 -18.28
N ALA A 346 16.78 -25.76 -17.59
CA ALA A 346 15.77 -24.82 -18.08
C ALA A 346 16.02 -24.40 -19.54
N PRO A 347 15.07 -24.63 -20.46
CA PRO A 347 15.19 -24.13 -21.82
C PRO A 347 14.87 -22.63 -21.85
N ALA A 348 15.55 -21.92 -22.76
CA ALA A 348 15.33 -20.51 -23.04
C ALA A 348 13.85 -20.24 -23.42
N PRO A 349 13.30 -19.06 -23.11
CA PRO A 349 11.90 -18.75 -23.36
C PRO A 349 11.66 -18.65 -24.86
N SER A 350 10.89 -19.57 -25.42
CA SER A 350 10.29 -19.43 -26.75
C SER A 350 8.92 -20.08 -26.81
N GLN A 351 7.93 -19.19 -26.93
CA GLN A 351 6.62 -19.33 -27.58
C GLN A 351 5.64 -20.36 -27.00
N VAL A 352 4.87 -19.92 -25.98
CA VAL A 352 3.51 -20.42 -25.78
C VAL A 352 2.56 -19.52 -26.58
N PRO A 353 1.64 -20.04 -27.40
CA PRO A 353 0.69 -19.22 -28.15
C PRO A 353 -0.25 -18.47 -27.20
N LEU A 354 -0.20 -17.14 -27.21
CA LEU A 354 -1.18 -16.26 -26.58
C LEU A 354 -2.53 -16.46 -27.30
N THR A 355 -3.36 -17.37 -26.79
CA THR A 355 -4.63 -17.74 -27.43
C THR A 355 -5.81 -17.27 -26.59
N GLY A 356 -6.49 -16.23 -27.08
CA GLY A 356 -7.79 -15.74 -26.59
C GLY A 356 -7.73 -14.47 -25.74
N GLY A 357 -8.47 -13.43 -26.15
CA GLY A 357 -8.58 -12.13 -25.45
C GLY A 357 -7.95 -10.96 -26.21
N THR A 358 -7.94 -9.77 -25.59
CA THR A 358 -7.38 -8.51 -26.12
C THR A 358 -5.86 -8.51 -26.32
N ALA A 359 -5.19 -9.65 -26.09
CA ALA A 359 -3.74 -9.83 -26.15
C ALA A 359 -3.07 -9.36 -27.46
N ASN A 360 -3.76 -9.49 -28.60
CA ASN A 360 -3.20 -9.06 -29.88
C ASN A 360 -3.60 -7.64 -30.29
N THR A 361 -4.63 -7.08 -29.66
CA THR A 361 -5.34 -5.90 -30.16
C THR A 361 -5.31 -4.71 -29.19
N SER A 362 -5.09 -4.95 -27.89
CA SER A 362 -5.06 -3.90 -26.87
C SER A 362 -3.63 -3.41 -26.62
N ASP A 363 -3.49 -2.10 -26.46
CA ASP A 363 -2.26 -1.46 -25.99
C ASP A 363 -2.33 -1.02 -24.51
N GLN A 364 -3.27 -1.59 -23.75
CA GLN A 364 -3.54 -1.28 -22.34
C GLN A 364 -3.09 -2.41 -21.41
N THR A 365 -3.21 -2.18 -20.09
CA THR A 365 -2.72 -3.12 -19.06
C THR A 365 -3.50 -4.44 -18.96
N ASP A 366 -4.65 -4.55 -19.61
CA ASP A 366 -5.47 -5.76 -19.65
C ASP A 366 -4.73 -6.96 -20.27
N VAL A 367 -3.79 -6.72 -21.19
CA VAL A 367 -2.97 -7.79 -21.75
C VAL A 367 -2.02 -8.43 -20.73
N VAL A 368 -1.68 -7.70 -19.65
CA VAL A 368 -0.83 -8.19 -18.55
C VAL A 368 -1.55 -9.27 -17.74
N ASP A 369 -2.89 -9.31 -17.75
CA ASP A 369 -3.66 -10.35 -17.08
C ASP A 369 -3.43 -11.75 -17.68
N GLY A 370 -3.05 -11.81 -18.95
CA GLY A 370 -2.73 -13.05 -19.66
C GLY A 370 -1.28 -13.52 -19.50
N TYR A 371 -0.42 -12.77 -18.79
CA TYR A 371 0.98 -13.16 -18.62
C TYR A 371 1.11 -14.32 -17.61
N PRO A 372 1.94 -15.34 -17.89
CA PRO A 372 2.17 -16.46 -16.98
C PRO A 372 3.15 -16.08 -15.86
N ILE A 373 2.78 -15.10 -15.04
CA ILE A 373 3.60 -14.52 -13.98
C ILE A 373 2.86 -14.50 -12.64
N ASP A 374 3.62 -14.48 -11.54
CA ASP A 374 3.04 -14.36 -10.20
C ASP A 374 2.47 -12.96 -9.94
N GLY A 375 1.63 -12.84 -8.90
CA GLY A 375 0.96 -11.58 -8.57
C GLY A 375 1.89 -10.43 -8.17
N ALA A 376 3.08 -10.71 -7.60
CA ALA A 376 4.03 -9.67 -7.24
C ALA A 376 4.71 -9.10 -8.49
N THR A 377 5.17 -9.97 -9.40
CA THR A 377 5.73 -9.58 -10.70
C THR A 377 4.69 -8.80 -11.53
N LYS A 378 3.44 -9.28 -11.54
CA LYS A 378 2.32 -8.58 -12.18
C LYS A 378 2.13 -7.16 -11.64
N ASN A 379 2.10 -6.99 -10.33
CA ASN A 379 1.94 -5.68 -9.70
C ASN A 379 3.13 -4.75 -10.00
N ALA A 380 4.36 -5.25 -10.01
CA ALA A 380 5.55 -4.47 -10.35
C ALA A 380 5.51 -3.94 -11.80
N ILE A 381 5.07 -4.79 -12.74
CA ILE A 381 4.82 -4.39 -14.13
C ILE A 381 3.73 -3.30 -14.19
N LEU A 382 2.58 -3.51 -13.53
CA LEU A 382 1.48 -2.55 -13.55
C LEU A 382 1.85 -1.18 -12.98
N ILE A 383 2.63 -1.12 -11.89
CA ILE A 383 3.11 0.13 -11.31
C ILE A 383 4.02 0.86 -12.31
N SER A 384 4.99 0.14 -12.87
CA SER A 384 5.99 0.69 -13.79
C SER A 384 5.35 1.15 -15.10
N HIS A 385 4.42 0.36 -15.64
CA HIS A 385 3.64 0.68 -16.83
C HIS A 385 2.79 1.94 -16.62
N LYS A 386 2.00 2.01 -15.54
CA LYS A 386 1.15 3.18 -15.25
C LYS A 386 1.98 4.44 -15.05
N GLY A 387 3.11 4.36 -14.35
CA GLY A 387 4.07 5.45 -14.22
C GLY A 387 4.63 5.89 -15.58
N GLY A 388 5.02 4.92 -16.42
CA GLY A 388 5.50 5.19 -17.78
C GLY A 388 4.45 5.84 -18.68
N TYR A 389 3.21 5.38 -18.63
CA TYR A 389 2.10 5.93 -19.40
C TYR A 389 1.74 7.36 -18.96
N TYR A 390 1.75 7.63 -17.65
CA TYR A 390 1.59 8.97 -17.11
C TYR A 390 2.69 9.91 -17.63
N SER A 391 3.96 9.51 -17.54
CA SER A 391 5.07 10.29 -18.10
C SER A 391 4.96 10.48 -19.62
N TYR A 392 4.55 9.44 -20.36
CA TYR A 392 4.39 9.51 -21.82
C TYR A 392 3.33 10.53 -22.21
N SER A 393 2.18 10.52 -21.52
CA SER A 393 1.06 11.42 -21.75
C SER A 393 1.40 12.89 -21.43
N ASN A 394 2.33 13.11 -20.51
CA ASN A 394 2.84 14.44 -20.15
C ASN A 394 4.07 14.87 -20.97
N ASN A 395 4.34 14.21 -22.11
CA ASN A 395 5.49 14.46 -22.99
C ASN A 395 6.87 14.25 -22.32
N GLN A 396 6.93 13.56 -21.18
CA GLN A 396 8.17 13.23 -20.47
C GLN A 396 8.75 11.91 -21.01
N PHE A 397 9.08 11.88 -22.31
CA PHE A 397 9.39 10.63 -23.03
C PHE A 397 10.63 9.88 -22.52
N SER A 398 11.60 10.58 -21.90
CA SER A 398 12.78 9.94 -21.29
C SER A 398 12.42 9.12 -20.04
N GLN A 399 11.56 9.68 -19.18
CA GLN A 399 11.08 9.00 -17.98
C GLN A 399 10.12 7.86 -18.35
N ALA A 400 9.24 8.11 -19.32
CA ALA A 400 8.37 7.08 -19.89
C ALA A 400 9.19 5.90 -20.42
N TYR A 401 10.23 6.17 -21.21
CA TYR A 401 11.13 5.14 -21.75
C TYR A 401 11.76 4.30 -20.64
N LYS A 402 12.34 4.93 -19.61
CA LYS A 402 12.93 4.21 -18.47
C LYS A 402 11.91 3.33 -17.75
N ALA A 403 10.71 3.83 -17.52
CA ALA A 403 9.65 3.10 -16.82
C ALA A 403 9.16 1.88 -17.60
N PHE A 404 8.96 2.01 -18.91
CA PHE A 404 8.60 0.88 -19.78
C PHE A 404 9.72 -0.14 -19.91
N VAL A 405 10.99 0.30 -19.97
CA VAL A 405 12.13 -0.63 -19.94
C VAL A 405 12.18 -1.42 -18.63
N ASN A 406 11.97 -0.76 -17.49
CA ASN A 406 11.93 -1.43 -16.18
C ASN A 406 10.75 -2.43 -16.09
N ALA A 407 9.58 -2.06 -16.61
CA ALA A 407 8.43 -2.97 -16.71
C ALA A 407 8.71 -4.19 -17.60
N PHE A 408 9.50 -4.02 -18.66
CA PHE A 408 9.97 -5.11 -19.50
C PHE A 408 11.02 -5.99 -18.80
N GLU A 409 11.95 -5.40 -18.05
CA GLU A 409 12.99 -6.14 -17.32
C GLU A 409 12.42 -7.00 -16.19
N ALA A 410 11.28 -6.58 -15.60
CA ALA A 410 10.56 -7.39 -14.63
C ALA A 410 10.01 -8.72 -15.20
N TYR A 411 9.74 -8.76 -16.51
CA TYR A 411 9.33 -9.96 -17.23
C TYR A 411 9.62 -9.82 -18.72
N GLU A 412 10.65 -10.53 -19.21
CA GLU A 412 11.11 -10.40 -20.62
C GLU A 412 10.05 -10.82 -21.65
N GLY A 413 8.97 -11.49 -21.25
CA GLY A 413 7.81 -11.80 -22.10
C GLY A 413 6.80 -10.65 -22.23
N ASN A 414 7.08 -9.48 -21.66
CA ASN A 414 6.18 -8.32 -21.64
C ASN A 414 6.19 -7.55 -22.97
N TYR A 415 5.51 -8.07 -23.99
CA TYR A 415 5.45 -7.43 -25.31
C TYR A 415 4.75 -6.05 -25.29
N LEU A 416 3.84 -5.80 -24.34
CA LEU A 416 3.19 -4.50 -24.15
C LEU A 416 4.22 -3.40 -23.88
N ASP A 417 5.05 -3.59 -22.86
CA ASP A 417 6.02 -2.57 -22.45
C ASP A 417 7.21 -2.48 -23.40
N ALA A 418 7.55 -3.56 -24.12
CA ALA A 418 8.46 -3.46 -25.26
C ALA A 418 7.90 -2.50 -26.34
N TYR A 419 6.61 -2.60 -26.67
CA TYR A 419 5.96 -1.69 -27.61
C TYR A 419 5.93 -0.24 -27.09
N TRP A 420 5.57 -0.02 -25.82
CA TRP A 420 5.54 1.32 -25.24
C TRP A 420 6.93 1.94 -25.09
N ALA A 421 7.97 1.15 -24.78
CA ALA A 421 9.36 1.58 -24.84
C ALA A 421 9.74 2.02 -26.26
N ALA A 422 9.30 1.29 -27.30
CA ALA A 422 9.54 1.70 -28.68
C ALA A 422 8.89 3.04 -29.01
N ARG A 423 7.64 3.26 -28.60
CA ARG A 423 6.93 4.54 -28.80
C ARG A 423 7.65 5.70 -28.10
N ALA A 424 8.15 5.48 -26.89
CA ALA A 424 8.88 6.49 -26.13
C ALA A 424 10.24 6.79 -26.78
N ALA A 425 10.99 5.76 -27.19
CA ALA A 425 12.24 5.90 -27.93
C ALA A 425 12.05 6.68 -29.24
N HIS A 426 10.98 6.40 -29.98
CA HIS A 426 10.67 7.10 -31.22
C HIS A 426 10.39 8.60 -30.96
N LYS A 427 9.63 8.94 -29.91
CA LYS A 427 9.38 10.33 -29.51
C LYS A 427 10.64 11.07 -29.04
N LEU A 428 11.65 10.35 -28.55
CA LEU A 428 12.98 10.88 -28.25
C LEU A 428 13.88 11.03 -29.48
N GLY A 429 13.40 10.71 -30.69
CA GLY A 429 14.20 10.73 -31.92
C GLY A 429 15.15 9.53 -32.07
N ARG A 430 15.10 8.55 -31.16
CA ARG A 430 15.97 7.37 -31.16
C ARG A 430 15.38 6.26 -32.03
N LYS A 431 15.41 6.45 -33.34
CA LYS A 431 14.78 5.53 -34.30
C LYS A 431 15.32 4.09 -34.23
N LYS A 432 16.64 3.92 -34.07
CA LYS A 432 17.26 2.58 -33.96
C LYS A 432 16.73 1.82 -32.75
N ASP A 433 16.69 2.48 -31.59
CA ASP A 433 16.18 1.89 -30.34
C ASP A 433 14.69 1.55 -30.48
N ALA A 434 13.90 2.43 -31.12
CA ALA A 434 12.49 2.16 -31.38
C ALA A 434 12.28 0.92 -32.24
N THR A 435 13.06 0.75 -33.32
CA THR A 435 13.04 -0.46 -34.15
C THR A 435 13.39 -1.71 -33.33
N GLN A 436 14.46 -1.66 -32.54
CA GLN A 436 14.88 -2.80 -31.71
C GLN A 436 13.82 -3.23 -30.70
N TRP A 437 13.13 -2.26 -30.08
CA TRP A 437 12.05 -2.55 -29.14
C TRP A 437 10.80 -3.10 -29.82
N LEU A 438 10.45 -2.61 -31.02
CA LEU A 438 9.37 -3.20 -31.83
C LEU A 438 9.72 -4.64 -32.25
N ASP A 439 10.96 -4.90 -32.66
CA ASP A 439 11.41 -6.25 -33.01
C ASP A 439 11.33 -7.19 -31.80
N LYS A 440 11.64 -6.71 -30.58
CA LYS A 440 11.45 -7.49 -29.35
C LYS A 440 9.97 -7.79 -29.10
N ALA A 441 9.10 -6.78 -29.17
CA ALA A 441 7.66 -6.96 -28.96
C ALA A 441 7.08 -7.98 -29.95
N LEU A 442 7.43 -7.88 -31.23
CA LEU A 442 6.97 -8.77 -32.29
C LEU A 442 7.63 -10.15 -32.27
N LYS A 443 8.84 -10.28 -31.72
CA LYS A 443 9.45 -11.59 -31.49
C LYS A 443 8.69 -12.38 -30.41
N ILE A 444 8.19 -11.68 -29.39
CA ILE A 444 7.41 -12.25 -28.29
C ILE A 444 5.98 -12.56 -28.75
N ASN A 445 5.32 -11.57 -29.37
CA ASN A 445 3.99 -11.71 -29.95
C ASN A 445 3.99 -11.22 -31.42
N PRO A 446 4.20 -12.13 -32.39
CA PRO A 446 4.25 -11.79 -33.81
C PRO A 446 2.94 -11.23 -34.38
N ALA A 447 1.81 -11.49 -33.71
CA ALA A 447 0.48 -11.05 -34.12
C ALA A 447 0.04 -9.76 -33.39
N TYR A 448 0.93 -9.09 -32.66
CA TYR A 448 0.57 -7.89 -31.89
C TYR A 448 0.31 -6.68 -32.79
N GLU A 449 -0.97 -6.42 -33.07
CA GLU A 449 -1.44 -5.42 -34.03
C GLU A 449 -0.93 -4.00 -33.71
N PRO A 450 -0.96 -3.50 -32.46
CA PRO A 450 -0.45 -2.16 -32.15
C PRO A 450 1.01 -1.96 -32.59
N ALA A 451 1.86 -2.96 -32.39
CA ALA A 451 3.26 -2.89 -32.82
C ALA A 451 3.42 -2.97 -34.34
N LEU A 452 2.67 -3.85 -35.02
CA LEU A 452 2.69 -3.98 -36.47
C LEU A 452 2.22 -2.68 -37.16
N GLU A 453 1.11 -2.11 -36.70
CA GLU A 453 0.56 -0.86 -37.23
C GLU A 453 1.51 0.32 -37.00
N TYR A 454 2.05 0.44 -35.79
CA TYR A 454 2.99 1.51 -35.47
C TYR A 454 4.26 1.42 -36.32
N ARG A 455 4.78 0.20 -36.53
CA ARG A 455 5.93 -0.06 -37.40
C ARG A 455 5.66 0.37 -38.83
N ALA A 456 4.52 -0.03 -39.39
CA ALA A 456 4.12 0.33 -40.75
C ALA A 456 3.93 1.85 -40.92
N LYS A 457 3.26 2.49 -39.95
CA LYS A 457 2.96 3.93 -39.97
C LYS A 457 4.21 4.81 -39.96
N TYR A 458 5.23 4.43 -39.19
CA TYR A 458 6.43 5.25 -38.99
C TYR A 458 7.67 4.72 -39.73
N LYS A 459 7.53 3.64 -40.51
CA LYS A 459 8.61 2.98 -41.27
C LYS A 459 9.81 2.62 -40.37
N LEU A 460 9.51 1.99 -39.24
CA LEU A 460 10.50 1.59 -38.22
C LEU A 460 10.95 0.14 -38.37
#